data_AF-W0T5H7-F1
#
_entry.id   AF-W0T5H7-F1
#
_cell.length_a   1.000
_cell.length_b   1.000
_cell.length_c   1.000
_cell.angle_alpha   90.00
_cell.angle_beta   90.00
_cell.angle_gamma   90.00
#
_symmetry.space_group_name_H-M   'P 1'
#
loop_
_entity.id
_entity.type
_entity.pdbx_description
1 polymer ?
#
loop_
_entity_poly.entity_id
_entity_poly.type
_entity_poly.pdbx_seq_one_letter_code
_entity_poly.pdbx_strand_id
1 'polypeptide(L)'
;MPLQPSSSHSERKNRIHLHASSRNSKQQEWDRELVALIIKLLGENDHDSLALIARNAGIPPQLRHAVWPILLKYHPMVISPNILSNTLVLKDDENETELQYFPEDRTDDEISDLMDNELNKYFQVRHSVPVPPEIQHIKSRLKDCVWQFLKKWGKICKYESGLIWIALGLAEWCPMSTGDDLVLSGKKHHNHNSALFHLYNEYPMLDHLVQKLPVPEFSFDAVYERLVMVLFHSPVLDEKPDNSTYYLFKSGNLNQQSQLFFKIFAKTLPELYQPITDEGALQGSKKITWLYWWIKCCGCKVLHRQDRARIWDVLLGWRPRPESINYYLDYNRKSFESIYTKELRLPEDVFHRICKGEHDEFWFPDLMSLKLGKNGLNTDKDVIRELIRRNKYGEEPEPHENEIPYSLLNPRTQLLFIYVAIIQHNEFKLLEFEETEITEFLNNVPLISKFDDYNFKKMYDDDITSGSSTDTDESIISLTRPSLNHMMIEVGTDDKIANSFDEIYQQAGDIWRNWAWQEMEEFVED
;
A
#
# COMPACT_ATOMS: atom_id res chain seq x y z
N MET A 1 -27.98 -10.42 58.02
CA MET A 1 -27.05 -9.55 57.28
C MET A 1 -27.31 -9.77 55.79
N PRO A 2 -27.68 -8.73 55.02
CA PRO A 2 -27.88 -8.89 53.59
C PRO A 2 -26.52 -8.92 52.87
N LEU A 3 -26.38 -9.85 51.93
CA LEU A 3 -25.21 -10.04 51.06
C LEU A 3 -25.06 -8.82 50.13
N GLN A 4 -23.87 -8.21 50.10
CA GLN A 4 -23.52 -7.21 49.08
C GLN A 4 -23.39 -7.90 47.71
N PRO A 5 -23.90 -7.30 46.62
CA PRO A 5 -23.65 -7.78 45.27
C PRO A 5 -22.20 -7.47 44.84
N SER A 6 -21.60 -8.39 44.09
CA SER A 6 -20.21 -8.36 43.63
C SER A 6 -19.93 -7.21 42.65
N SER A 7 -18.98 -6.33 42.99
CA SER A 7 -18.54 -5.16 42.21
C SER A 7 -17.64 -5.46 40.99
N SER A 8 -17.53 -6.73 40.56
CA SER A 8 -16.45 -7.15 39.66
C SER A 8 -16.62 -6.75 38.19
N HIS A 9 -17.84 -6.44 37.72
CA HIS A 9 -18.08 -6.15 36.30
C HIS A 9 -17.91 -4.67 35.93
N SER A 10 -18.27 -3.73 36.81
CA SER A 10 -18.11 -2.29 36.53
C SER A 10 -16.65 -1.85 36.68
N GLU A 11 -15.94 -2.36 37.69
CA GLU A 11 -14.51 -2.09 37.89
C GLU A 11 -13.66 -2.61 36.73
N ARG A 12 -14.01 -3.78 36.16
CA ARG A 12 -13.33 -4.34 34.98
C ARG A 12 -13.57 -3.50 33.72
N LYS A 13 -14.79 -3.01 33.48
CA LYS A 13 -15.09 -2.11 32.36
C LYS A 13 -14.34 -0.77 32.50
N ASN A 14 -14.34 -0.18 33.69
CA ASN A 14 -13.63 1.07 33.95
C ASN A 14 -12.12 0.94 33.74
N ARG A 15 -11.50 -0.17 34.14
CA ARG A 15 -10.07 -0.44 33.86
C ARG A 15 -9.78 -0.59 32.36
N ILE A 16 -10.65 -1.25 31.60
CA ILE A 16 -10.49 -1.41 30.14
C ILE A 16 -10.61 -0.05 29.44
N HIS A 17 -11.57 0.79 29.81
CA HIS A 17 -11.72 2.14 29.26
C HIS A 17 -10.51 3.04 29.56
N LEU A 18 -9.99 3.01 30.79
CA LEU A 18 -8.77 3.76 31.15
C LEU A 18 -7.54 3.29 30.36
N HIS A 19 -7.40 1.99 30.13
CA HIS A 19 -6.31 1.44 29.32
C HIS A 19 -6.44 1.82 27.83
N ALA A 20 -7.64 1.79 27.27
CA ALA A 20 -7.88 2.20 25.88
C ALA A 20 -7.63 3.70 25.68
N SER A 21 -8.16 4.54 26.58
CA SER A 21 -7.92 5.99 26.57
C SER A 21 -6.42 6.31 26.69
N SER A 22 -5.70 5.68 27.63
CA SER A 22 -4.25 5.91 27.77
C SER A 22 -3.44 5.45 26.56
N ARG A 23 -3.84 4.36 25.88
CA ARG A 23 -3.20 3.91 24.63
C ARG A 23 -3.42 4.91 23.51
N ASN A 24 -4.64 5.42 23.36
CA ASN A 24 -4.98 6.42 22.35
C ASN A 24 -4.18 7.70 22.56
N SER A 25 -4.08 8.20 23.80
CA SER A 25 -3.31 9.43 24.07
C SER A 25 -1.82 9.26 23.75
N LYS A 26 -1.21 8.11 24.05
CA LYS A 26 0.19 7.83 23.67
C LYS A 26 0.39 7.72 22.16
N GLN A 27 -0.58 7.16 21.45
CA GLN A 27 -0.54 7.05 20.01
C GLN A 27 -0.67 8.44 19.36
N GLN A 28 -1.62 9.26 19.82
CA GLN A 28 -1.80 10.63 19.33
C GLN A 28 -0.57 11.51 19.63
N GLU A 29 0.04 11.37 20.80
CA GLU A 29 1.29 12.06 21.14
C GLU A 29 2.40 11.71 20.14
N TRP A 30 2.57 10.42 19.85
CA TRP A 30 3.48 9.96 18.81
C TRP A 30 3.15 10.50 17.43
N ASP A 31 1.88 10.49 17.04
CA ASP A 31 1.48 10.97 15.72
C ASP A 31 1.81 12.47 15.58
N ARG A 32 1.67 13.26 16.65
CA ARG A 32 2.08 14.68 16.71
C ARG A 32 3.60 14.83 16.58
N GLU A 33 4.38 14.04 17.32
CA GLU A 33 5.85 14.03 17.22
C GLU A 33 6.30 13.66 15.80
N LEU A 34 5.68 12.66 15.20
CA LEU A 34 5.96 12.19 13.85
C LEU A 34 5.65 13.26 12.81
N VAL A 35 4.51 13.95 12.91
CA VAL A 35 4.16 15.08 12.03
C VAL A 35 5.22 16.17 12.12
N ALA A 36 5.62 16.56 13.32
CA ALA A 36 6.63 17.60 13.52
C ALA A 36 8.00 17.20 12.96
N LEU A 37 8.41 15.93 13.16
CA LEU A 37 9.64 15.39 12.63
C LEU A 37 9.65 15.38 11.10
N ILE A 38 8.57 14.89 10.46
CA ILE A 38 8.49 14.83 8.99
C ILE A 38 8.61 16.24 8.40
N ILE A 39 7.96 17.25 8.99
CA ILE A 39 8.07 18.64 8.52
C ILE A 39 9.51 19.14 8.62
N LYS A 40 10.23 18.80 9.69
CA LYS A 40 11.66 19.11 9.83
C LYS A 40 12.47 18.44 8.71
N LEU A 41 12.27 17.14 8.47
CA LEU A 41 12.99 16.38 7.43
C LEU A 41 12.68 16.89 6.02
N LEU A 42 11.44 17.31 5.75
CA LEU A 42 11.05 17.99 4.50
C LEU A 42 11.85 19.28 4.29
N GLY A 43 12.00 20.11 5.33
CA GLY A 43 12.80 21.34 5.28
C GLY A 43 14.30 21.09 5.09
N GLU A 44 14.80 19.95 5.55
CA GLU A 44 16.19 19.53 5.39
C GLU A 44 16.46 18.75 4.08
N ASN A 45 15.40 18.45 3.31
CA ASN A 45 15.44 17.58 2.13
C ASN A 45 16.11 16.22 2.42
N ASP A 46 15.81 15.63 3.59
CA ASP A 46 16.28 14.31 3.98
C ASP A 46 15.31 13.22 3.49
N HIS A 47 15.45 12.84 2.22
CA HIS A 47 14.57 11.87 1.59
C HIS A 47 14.80 10.42 2.04
N ASP A 48 15.94 10.07 2.63
CA ASP A 48 16.23 8.71 3.09
C ASP A 48 15.57 8.43 4.44
N SER A 49 15.66 9.38 5.38
CA SER A 49 14.91 9.32 6.64
C SER A 49 13.39 9.30 6.37
N LEU A 50 12.92 10.11 5.41
CA LEU A 50 11.51 10.10 4.98
C LEU A 50 11.11 8.75 4.35
N ALA A 51 11.97 8.14 3.53
CA ALA A 51 11.70 6.84 2.92
C ALA A 51 11.60 5.74 3.99
N LEU A 52 12.48 5.78 4.99
CA LEU A 52 12.47 4.83 6.10
C LEU A 52 11.19 4.96 6.94
N ILE A 53 10.78 6.18 7.26
CA ILE A 53 9.50 6.46 7.95
C ILE A 53 8.32 5.96 7.12
N ALA A 54 8.25 6.34 5.83
CA ALA A 54 7.15 5.94 4.95
C ALA A 54 6.98 4.42 4.91
N ARG A 55 8.09 3.69 4.85
CA ARG A 55 8.08 2.23 4.80
C ARG A 55 7.60 1.62 6.11
N ASN A 56 8.18 2.04 7.24
CA ASN A 56 8.03 1.32 8.49
C ASN A 56 6.92 1.84 9.41
N ALA A 57 6.59 3.13 9.34
CA ALA A 57 5.55 3.76 10.17
C ALA A 57 4.40 4.38 9.34
N GLY A 58 4.58 4.52 8.03
CA GLY A 58 3.63 5.23 7.17
C GLY A 58 3.77 6.76 7.27
N ILE A 59 3.13 7.46 6.33
CA ILE A 59 3.09 8.91 6.32
C ILE A 59 1.74 9.38 6.89
N PRO A 60 1.74 10.31 7.88
CA PRO A 60 0.52 10.94 8.37
C PRO A 60 -0.35 11.47 7.23
N PRO A 61 -1.67 11.23 7.24
CA PRO A 61 -2.56 11.57 6.12
C PRO A 61 -2.43 13.01 5.61
N GLN A 62 -2.32 13.97 6.53
CA GLN A 62 -2.20 15.40 6.24
C GLN A 62 -0.87 15.79 5.57
N LEU A 63 0.16 14.92 5.57
CA LEU A 63 1.49 15.22 5.01
C LEU A 63 1.78 14.52 3.67
N ARG A 64 0.92 13.59 3.22
CA ARG A 64 1.17 12.81 2.00
C ARG A 64 1.39 13.67 0.76
N HIS A 65 0.61 14.73 0.59
CA HIS A 65 0.76 15.66 -0.54
C HIS A 65 2.13 16.37 -0.58
N ALA A 66 2.79 16.53 0.57
CA ALA A 66 4.11 17.14 0.65
C ALA A 66 5.24 16.10 0.57
N VAL A 67 5.04 14.91 1.15
CA VAL A 67 6.06 13.85 1.22
C VAL A 67 6.15 13.01 -0.04
N TRP A 68 5.03 12.56 -0.61
CA TRP A 68 5.01 11.69 -1.79
C TRP A 68 5.78 12.28 -2.98
N PRO A 69 5.66 13.57 -3.33
CA PRO A 69 6.43 14.15 -4.43
C PRO A 69 7.95 14.06 -4.21
N ILE A 70 8.42 14.21 -2.97
CA ILE A 70 9.85 14.06 -2.63
C ILE A 70 10.29 12.61 -2.73
N LEU A 71 9.53 11.67 -2.15
CA LEU A 71 9.85 10.24 -2.24
C LEU A 71 9.91 9.76 -3.68
N LEU A 72 8.98 10.23 -4.53
CA LEU A 72 8.91 9.93 -5.96
C LEU A 72 10.08 10.55 -6.75
N LYS A 73 10.51 11.77 -6.40
CA LYS A 73 11.66 12.43 -7.03
C LYS A 73 12.93 11.59 -6.93
N TYR A 74 13.15 10.96 -5.77
CA TYR A 74 14.34 10.15 -5.49
C TYR A 74 14.07 8.64 -5.58
N HIS A 75 12.93 8.23 -6.14
CA HIS A 75 12.60 6.81 -6.23
C HIS A 75 13.40 6.10 -7.34
N PRO A 76 14.04 4.95 -7.07
CA PRO A 76 14.82 4.22 -8.08
C PRO A 76 14.06 3.93 -9.37
N MET A 77 12.80 3.49 -9.26
CA MET A 77 11.92 3.17 -10.41
C MET A 77 11.40 4.41 -11.15
N VAL A 78 11.56 5.62 -10.61
CA VAL A 78 11.25 6.87 -11.33
C VAL A 78 12.48 7.35 -12.08
N ILE A 79 13.66 7.18 -11.50
CA ILE A 79 14.95 7.53 -12.12
C ILE A 79 15.26 6.61 -13.29
N SER A 80 14.98 5.31 -13.14
CA SER A 80 15.09 4.30 -14.18
C SER A 80 13.75 3.58 -14.36
N PRO A 81 12.79 4.19 -15.08
CA PRO A 81 11.47 3.61 -15.25
C PRO A 81 11.49 2.40 -16.18
N ASN A 82 10.83 1.34 -15.73
CA ASN A 82 10.44 0.19 -16.55
C ASN A 82 9.02 -0.21 -16.14
N ILE A 83 8.04 0.17 -16.96
CA ILE A 83 6.62 -0.06 -16.68
C ILE A 83 6.14 -1.31 -17.42
N LEU A 84 5.21 -2.03 -16.80
CA LEU A 84 4.62 -3.23 -17.39
C LEU A 84 4.01 -2.91 -18.75
N SER A 85 4.57 -3.50 -19.80
CA SER A 85 4.04 -3.35 -21.14
C SER A 85 2.77 -4.17 -21.31
N ASN A 86 1.71 -3.53 -21.79
CA ASN A 86 0.50 -4.21 -22.29
C ASN A 86 0.35 -4.07 -23.81
N THR A 87 1.40 -3.57 -24.48
CA THR A 87 1.51 -3.52 -25.95
C THR A 87 2.45 -4.59 -26.49
N LEU A 88 3.22 -5.28 -25.65
CA LEU A 88 4.10 -6.37 -26.06
C LEU A 88 3.56 -7.68 -25.48
N VAL A 89 3.34 -8.66 -26.34
CA VAL A 89 2.88 -9.99 -25.94
C VAL A 89 3.86 -11.02 -26.50
N LEU A 90 4.35 -11.90 -25.62
CA LEU A 90 5.11 -13.07 -26.01
C LEU A 90 4.15 -14.07 -26.65
N LYS A 91 4.38 -14.42 -27.92
CA LYS A 91 3.76 -15.59 -28.52
C LYS A 91 4.73 -16.76 -28.43
N ASP A 92 4.28 -17.82 -27.77
CA ASP A 92 4.92 -19.12 -27.82
C ASP A 92 4.27 -19.93 -28.95
N ASP A 93 4.86 -19.88 -30.14
CA ASP A 93 4.58 -20.85 -31.21
C ASP A 93 5.58 -22.02 -31.08
N GLU A 94 5.21 -23.22 -31.54
CA GLU A 94 5.90 -24.49 -31.26
C GLU A 94 7.42 -24.53 -31.56
N ASN A 95 7.98 -23.53 -32.25
CA ASN A 95 9.41 -23.46 -32.59
C ASN A 95 10.11 -22.11 -32.33
N GLU A 96 9.40 -20.99 -32.08
CA GLU A 96 10.00 -19.67 -31.86
C GLU A 96 9.18 -18.82 -30.89
N THR A 97 9.85 -18.19 -29.92
CA THR A 97 9.26 -17.16 -29.05
C THR A 97 9.51 -15.81 -29.71
N GLU A 98 8.45 -15.11 -30.12
CA GLU A 98 8.58 -13.76 -30.70
C GLU A 98 7.75 -12.75 -29.89
N LEU A 99 8.38 -11.63 -29.53
CA LEU A 99 7.70 -10.47 -28.96
C LEU A 99 6.91 -9.73 -30.04
N GLN A 100 5.58 -9.81 -29.96
CA GLN A 100 4.69 -9.11 -30.88
C GLN A 100 4.18 -7.81 -30.29
N TYR A 101 4.28 -6.74 -31.09
CA TYR A 101 3.79 -5.41 -30.74
C TYR A 101 2.34 -5.20 -31.19
N PHE A 102 1.48 -4.90 -30.22
CA PHE A 102 0.08 -4.55 -30.37
C PHE A 102 -0.11 -3.09 -29.94
N PRO A 103 -0.11 -2.12 -30.88
CA PRO A 103 -0.37 -0.71 -30.57
C PRO A 103 -1.82 -0.50 -30.14
N GLU A 104 -2.10 0.62 -29.47
CA GLU A 104 -3.46 1.05 -29.15
C GLU A 104 -4.30 1.16 -30.42
N ASP A 105 -5.39 0.40 -30.47
CA ASP A 105 -6.28 0.24 -31.60
C ASP A 105 -7.65 0.91 -31.37
N ARG A 106 -7.93 1.29 -30.12
CA ARG A 106 -9.10 2.09 -29.74
C ARG A 106 -8.89 3.56 -30.10
N THR A 107 -9.98 4.20 -30.51
CA THR A 107 -10.04 5.64 -30.78
C THR A 107 -10.00 6.45 -29.47
N ASP A 108 -9.65 7.73 -29.58
CA ASP A 108 -9.63 8.65 -28.43
C ASP A 108 -11.01 8.74 -27.75
N ASP A 109 -12.09 8.71 -28.54
CA ASP A 109 -13.47 8.71 -28.04
C ASP A 109 -13.79 7.43 -27.24
N GLU A 110 -13.41 6.26 -27.75
CA GLU A 110 -13.59 4.98 -27.03
C GLU A 110 -12.82 4.95 -25.70
N ILE A 111 -11.58 5.45 -25.70
CA ILE A 111 -10.77 5.55 -24.47
C ILE A 111 -11.41 6.53 -23.48
N SER A 112 -11.87 7.68 -23.99
CA SER A 112 -12.58 8.69 -23.20
C SER A 112 -13.84 8.13 -22.56
N ASP A 113 -14.65 7.36 -23.30
CA ASP A 113 -15.85 6.70 -22.79
C ASP A 113 -15.53 5.66 -21.71
N LEU A 114 -14.43 4.91 -21.88
CA LEU A 114 -13.97 3.98 -20.84
C LEU A 114 -13.55 4.72 -19.56
N MET A 115 -12.88 5.86 -19.67
CA MET A 115 -12.57 6.70 -18.49
C MET A 115 -13.85 7.23 -17.82
N ASP A 116 -14.81 7.72 -18.61
CA ASP A 116 -16.08 8.23 -18.08
C ASP A 116 -16.88 7.15 -17.37
N ASN A 117 -16.89 5.92 -17.89
CA ASN A 117 -17.53 4.79 -17.23
C ASN A 117 -16.92 4.49 -15.85
N GLU A 118 -15.59 4.56 -15.70
CA GLU A 118 -14.95 4.36 -14.41
C GLU A 118 -15.18 5.53 -13.44
N LEU A 119 -15.13 6.76 -13.94
CA LEU A 119 -15.43 7.95 -13.14
C LEU A 119 -16.89 7.97 -12.68
N ASN A 120 -17.83 7.54 -13.53
CA ASN A 120 -19.25 7.39 -13.16
C ASN A 120 -19.43 6.38 -12.02
N LYS A 121 -18.68 5.28 -12.03
CA LYS A 121 -18.69 4.28 -10.93
C LYS A 121 -18.16 4.88 -9.62
N TYR A 122 -17.10 5.68 -9.68
CA TYR A 122 -16.53 6.32 -8.49
C TYR A 122 -17.52 7.33 -7.87
N PHE A 123 -17.99 8.28 -8.67
CA PHE A 123 -18.90 9.34 -8.22
C PHE A 123 -20.37 8.89 -8.05
N GLN A 124 -20.65 7.58 -8.23
CA GLN A 124 -22.00 7.00 -8.15
C GLN A 124 -23.04 7.75 -9.00
N VAL A 125 -22.61 8.24 -10.17
CA VAL A 125 -23.49 9.01 -11.07
C VAL A 125 -24.56 8.09 -11.63
N ARG A 126 -25.82 8.41 -11.33
CA ARG A 126 -26.98 7.73 -11.92
C ARG A 126 -27.32 8.40 -13.25
N HIS A 127 -27.59 7.60 -14.29
CA HIS A 127 -27.93 8.08 -15.63
C HIS A 127 -29.12 9.05 -15.70
N SER A 128 -29.96 9.10 -14.65
CA SER A 128 -31.14 9.96 -14.56
C SER A 128 -30.91 11.33 -13.94
N VAL A 129 -29.70 11.64 -13.44
CA VAL A 129 -29.40 12.89 -12.72
C VAL A 129 -28.29 13.67 -13.44
N PRO A 130 -28.48 14.97 -13.76
CA PRO A 130 -27.42 15.80 -14.29
C PRO A 130 -26.20 15.82 -13.35
N VAL A 131 -25.02 15.56 -13.90
CA VAL A 131 -23.78 15.60 -13.13
C VAL A 131 -23.48 17.06 -12.72
N PRO A 132 -23.25 17.35 -11.43
CA PRO A 132 -22.89 18.70 -10.98
C PRO A 132 -21.67 19.28 -11.72
N PRO A 133 -21.62 20.60 -11.99
CA PRO A 133 -20.51 21.23 -12.70
C PRO A 133 -19.14 21.00 -12.05
N GLU A 134 -19.08 20.98 -10.72
CA GLU A 134 -17.88 20.65 -9.95
C GLU A 134 -17.36 19.25 -10.32
N ILE A 135 -18.23 18.23 -10.29
CA ILE A 135 -17.87 16.86 -10.64
C ILE A 135 -17.46 16.76 -12.11
N GLN A 136 -18.11 17.49 -13.02
CA GLN A 136 -17.70 17.52 -14.44
C GLN A 136 -16.28 18.09 -14.59
N HIS A 137 -15.97 19.17 -13.88
CA HIS A 137 -14.64 19.77 -13.91
C HIS A 137 -13.57 18.80 -13.36
N ILE A 138 -13.84 18.15 -12.23
CA ILE A 138 -12.96 17.12 -11.64
C ILE A 138 -12.72 15.97 -12.63
N LYS A 139 -13.80 15.44 -13.25
CA LYS A 139 -13.69 14.38 -14.25
C LYS A 139 -12.79 14.79 -15.42
N SER A 140 -12.98 15.99 -15.96
CA SER A 140 -12.14 16.52 -17.03
C SER A 140 -10.68 16.56 -16.60
N ARG A 141 -10.40 17.13 -15.41
CA ARG A 141 -9.04 17.28 -14.89
C ARG A 141 -8.32 15.94 -14.71
N LEU A 142 -9.03 14.92 -14.23
CA LEU A 142 -8.51 13.56 -14.08
C LEU A 142 -8.26 12.88 -15.43
N LYS A 143 -9.18 13.02 -16.39
CA LYS A 143 -8.98 12.51 -17.76
C LYS A 143 -7.77 13.15 -18.42
N ASP A 144 -7.65 14.47 -18.32
CA ASP A 144 -6.51 15.22 -18.87
C ASP A 144 -5.17 14.74 -18.28
N CYS A 145 -5.14 14.44 -16.98
CA CYS A 145 -3.97 13.87 -16.29
C CYS A 145 -3.58 12.50 -16.88
N VAL A 146 -4.55 11.59 -17.06
CA VAL A 146 -4.30 10.27 -17.67
C VAL A 146 -3.87 10.41 -19.13
N TRP A 147 -4.48 11.32 -19.88
CA TRP A 147 -4.11 11.59 -21.27
C TRP A 147 -2.68 12.12 -21.41
N GLN A 148 -2.24 12.99 -20.50
CA GLN A 148 -0.84 13.45 -20.48
C GLN A 148 0.13 12.29 -20.28
N PHE A 149 -0.20 11.35 -19.39
CA PHE A 149 0.58 10.12 -19.20
C PHE A 149 0.60 9.27 -20.47
N LEU A 150 -0.56 8.96 -21.05
CA LEU A 150 -0.67 8.15 -22.26
C LEU A 150 0.01 8.79 -23.48
N LYS A 151 0.01 10.12 -23.58
CA LYS A 151 0.75 10.83 -24.63
C LYS A 151 2.26 10.55 -24.58
N LYS A 152 2.80 10.36 -23.37
CA LYS A 152 4.23 10.10 -23.13
C LYS A 152 4.56 8.60 -23.16
N TRP A 153 3.72 7.77 -22.55
CA TRP A 153 3.96 6.36 -22.28
C TRP A 153 3.14 5.40 -23.17
N GLY A 154 2.23 5.93 -23.99
CA GLY A 154 1.27 5.17 -24.80
C GLY A 154 1.88 4.19 -25.81
N LYS A 155 3.16 4.39 -26.16
CA LYS A 155 3.89 3.42 -26.98
C LYS A 155 4.09 2.07 -26.31
N ILE A 156 4.19 2.05 -24.98
CA ILE A 156 4.42 0.83 -24.20
C ILE A 156 3.27 0.53 -23.21
N CYS A 157 2.37 1.47 -22.97
CA CYS A 157 1.25 1.33 -22.05
C CYS A 157 -0.04 1.90 -22.66
N LYS A 158 -0.89 1.02 -23.20
CA LYS A 158 -2.28 1.30 -23.59
C LYS A 158 -3.12 1.72 -22.40
N TYR A 159 -4.24 2.38 -22.68
CA TYR A 159 -5.20 2.69 -21.62
C TYR A 159 -5.75 1.42 -20.96
N GLU A 160 -5.75 1.41 -19.64
CA GLU A 160 -6.43 0.42 -18.83
C GLU A 160 -7.07 1.09 -17.61
N SER A 161 -8.13 0.47 -17.07
CA SER A 161 -8.91 1.05 -15.97
C SER A 161 -8.05 1.38 -14.74
N GLY A 162 -6.96 0.65 -14.49
CA GLY A 162 -6.03 0.97 -13.40
C GLY A 162 -5.54 2.41 -13.41
N LEU A 163 -5.29 2.99 -14.59
CA LEU A 163 -4.72 4.34 -14.72
C LEU A 163 -5.62 5.42 -14.11
N ILE A 164 -6.93 5.36 -14.36
CA ILE A 164 -7.88 6.35 -13.82
C ILE A 164 -8.13 6.14 -12.32
N TRP A 165 -8.13 4.90 -11.84
CA TRP A 165 -8.26 4.60 -10.42
C TRP A 165 -7.03 5.02 -9.61
N ILE A 166 -5.84 4.96 -10.19
CA ILE A 166 -4.63 5.54 -9.57
C ILE A 166 -4.76 7.07 -9.48
N ALA A 167 -5.27 7.73 -10.52
CA ALA A 167 -5.47 9.18 -10.50
C ALA A 167 -6.48 9.60 -9.42
N LEU A 168 -7.59 8.87 -9.29
CA LEU A 168 -8.57 9.05 -8.21
C LEU A 168 -7.91 8.84 -6.84
N GLY A 169 -7.16 7.73 -6.66
CA GLY A 169 -6.50 7.43 -5.41
C GLY A 169 -5.45 8.47 -5.00
N LEU A 170 -4.78 9.11 -5.96
CA LEU A 170 -3.88 10.23 -5.74
C LEU A 170 -4.65 11.50 -5.34
N ALA A 171 -5.74 11.81 -6.04
CA ALA A 171 -6.56 13.00 -5.77
C ALA A 171 -7.30 12.95 -4.42
N GLU A 172 -7.37 11.81 -3.76
CA GLU A 172 -7.84 11.68 -2.37
C GLU A 172 -6.83 12.20 -1.33
N TRP A 173 -5.56 12.43 -1.73
CA TRP A 173 -4.48 12.86 -0.83
C TRP A 173 -3.73 14.08 -1.33
N CYS A 174 -3.63 14.26 -2.65
CA CYS A 174 -2.91 15.35 -3.29
C CYS A 174 -3.90 16.30 -3.98
N PRO A 175 -3.88 17.60 -3.67
CA PRO A 175 -4.70 18.58 -4.35
C PRO A 175 -4.40 18.64 -5.85
N MET A 176 -5.45 18.78 -6.66
CA MET A 176 -5.30 18.88 -8.13
C MET A 176 -4.86 20.28 -8.59
N SER A 177 -5.04 21.28 -7.73
CA SER A 177 -4.60 22.66 -7.91
C SER A 177 -3.43 22.96 -6.97
N THR A 178 -2.55 23.88 -7.38
CA THR A 178 -1.40 24.25 -6.54
C THR A 178 -1.83 25.28 -5.50
N GLY A 179 -1.55 25.02 -4.23
CA GLY A 179 -1.71 25.99 -3.14
C GLY A 179 -3.06 25.94 -2.41
N ASP A 180 -3.92 24.97 -2.69
CA ASP A 180 -5.07 24.61 -1.86
C ASP A 180 -4.85 23.25 -1.16
N ASP A 181 -5.77 22.89 -0.25
CA ASP A 181 -5.81 21.61 0.46
C ASP A 181 -7.07 20.80 0.09
N LEU A 182 -7.72 21.14 -1.02
CA LEU A 182 -8.94 20.48 -1.49
C LEU A 182 -8.60 19.14 -2.16
N VAL A 183 -9.12 18.06 -1.58
CA VAL A 183 -8.91 16.69 -2.05
C VAL A 183 -10.25 15.92 -2.13
N LEU A 184 -10.26 14.78 -2.82
CA LEU A 184 -11.46 13.96 -2.97
C LEU A 184 -11.82 13.21 -1.68
N SER A 185 -13.09 13.24 -1.29
CA SER A 185 -13.58 12.60 -0.04
C SER A 185 -13.49 11.07 0.00
N GLY A 186 -13.21 10.42 -1.12
CA GLY A 186 -13.19 8.97 -1.22
C GLY A 186 -14.56 8.37 -1.53
N LYS A 187 -14.55 7.17 -2.11
CA LYS A 187 -15.73 6.46 -2.66
C LYS A 187 -16.93 6.32 -1.70
N LYS A 188 -16.69 6.33 -0.37
CA LYS A 188 -17.69 6.10 0.69
C LYS A 188 -18.14 7.37 1.42
N HIS A 189 -17.57 8.54 1.13
CA HIS A 189 -17.86 9.79 1.85
C HIS A 189 -18.34 10.91 0.91
N HIS A 190 -19.00 10.57 -0.20
CA HIS A 190 -19.67 11.58 -1.01
C HIS A 190 -20.91 12.09 -0.28
N ASN A 191 -20.76 13.22 0.42
CA ASN A 191 -21.90 14.02 0.84
C ASN A 191 -22.62 14.52 -0.41
N HIS A 192 -23.95 14.60 -0.37
CA HIS A 192 -24.77 15.01 -1.52
C HIS A 192 -24.44 16.40 -2.12
N ASN A 193 -23.56 17.19 -1.48
CA ASN A 193 -23.31 18.59 -1.81
C ASN A 193 -21.95 18.90 -2.45
N SER A 194 -20.90 18.08 -2.28
CA SER A 194 -19.59 18.28 -2.92
C SER A 194 -18.76 16.99 -2.87
N ALA A 195 -17.90 16.80 -3.87
CA ALA A 195 -16.94 15.68 -3.93
C ALA A 195 -15.58 16.03 -3.31
N LEU A 196 -15.33 17.33 -3.04
CA LEU A 196 -14.09 17.84 -2.47
C LEU A 196 -14.28 18.21 -1.00
N PHE A 197 -13.19 18.11 -0.24
CA PHE A 197 -13.14 18.58 1.13
C PHE A 197 -11.73 19.08 1.45
N HIS A 198 -11.62 19.92 2.48
CA HIS A 198 -10.34 20.42 2.98
C HIS A 198 -9.63 19.33 3.78
N LEU A 199 -8.45 18.90 3.32
CA LEU A 199 -7.66 17.83 3.92
C LEU A 199 -7.41 18.09 5.41
N TYR A 200 -7.09 19.33 5.78
CA TYR A 200 -6.79 19.70 7.16
C TYR A 200 -8.03 19.80 8.06
N ASN A 201 -9.23 19.88 7.49
CA ASN A 201 -10.45 19.78 8.30
C ASN A 201 -10.73 18.34 8.73
N GLU A 202 -10.34 17.36 7.90
CA GLU A 202 -10.48 15.94 8.27
C GLU A 202 -9.30 15.43 9.09
N TYR A 203 -8.08 15.83 8.73
CA TYR A 203 -6.85 15.45 9.43
C TYR A 203 -6.16 16.72 9.94
N PRO A 204 -6.51 17.18 11.16
CA PRO A 204 -6.06 18.47 11.65
C PRO A 204 -4.54 18.58 11.74
N MET A 205 -4.05 19.80 11.52
CA MET A 205 -2.66 20.17 11.68
C MET A 205 -2.59 21.62 12.15
N LEU A 206 -1.67 21.92 13.06
CA LEU A 206 -1.52 23.27 13.61
C LEU A 206 -1.02 24.24 12.54
N ASP A 207 -1.61 25.45 12.47
CA ASP A 207 -1.28 26.46 11.44
C ASP A 207 0.21 26.77 11.31
N HIS A 208 0.92 26.85 12.45
CA HIS A 208 2.35 27.13 12.47
C HIS A 208 3.20 25.99 11.88
N LEU A 209 2.67 24.77 11.79
CA LEU A 209 3.27 23.63 11.11
C LEU A 209 2.96 23.68 9.61
N VAL A 210 1.72 24.01 9.23
CA VAL A 210 1.32 24.22 7.82
C VAL A 210 2.23 25.26 7.16
N GLN A 211 2.52 26.37 7.84
CA GLN A 211 3.39 27.45 7.33
C GLN A 211 4.85 27.03 7.12
N LYS A 212 5.30 25.91 7.71
CA LYS A 212 6.67 25.37 7.54
C LYS A 212 6.77 24.39 6.39
N LEU A 213 5.66 23.99 5.77
CA LEU A 213 5.69 23.05 4.65
C LEU A 213 6.40 23.67 3.44
N PRO A 214 7.23 22.89 2.72
CA PRO A 214 7.84 23.35 1.50
C PRO A 214 6.77 23.57 0.42
N VAL A 215 7.03 24.50 -0.50
CA VAL A 215 6.19 24.70 -1.68
C VAL A 215 6.26 23.44 -2.55
N PRO A 216 5.12 22.90 -3.04
CA PRO A 216 5.13 21.74 -3.91
C PRO A 216 6.01 21.95 -5.16
N GLU A 217 7.00 21.08 -5.36
CA GLU A 217 7.90 21.13 -6.52
C GLU A 217 7.24 20.59 -7.80
N PHE A 218 6.23 19.71 -7.63
CA PHE A 218 5.59 19.00 -8.73
C PHE A 218 4.09 19.33 -8.83
N SER A 219 3.59 19.45 -10.05
CA SER A 219 2.16 19.47 -10.33
C SER A 219 1.52 18.10 -10.07
N PHE A 220 0.19 18.07 -9.93
CA PHE A 220 -0.57 16.84 -9.82
C PHE A 220 -0.22 15.83 -10.94
N ASP A 221 -0.16 16.26 -12.20
CA ASP A 221 0.19 15.39 -13.33
C ASP A 221 1.61 14.80 -13.21
N ALA A 222 2.55 15.58 -12.69
CA ALA A 222 3.94 15.17 -12.53
C ALA A 222 4.11 14.18 -11.37
N VAL A 223 3.31 14.31 -10.31
CA VAL A 223 3.22 13.34 -9.21
C VAL A 223 2.54 12.06 -9.71
N TYR A 224 1.43 12.19 -10.44
CA TYR A 224 0.71 11.07 -11.04
C TYR A 224 1.59 10.22 -11.95
N GLU A 225 2.30 10.85 -12.89
CA GLU A 225 3.19 10.14 -13.80
C GLU A 225 4.22 9.28 -13.03
N ARG A 226 4.87 9.88 -12.03
CA ARG A 226 5.89 9.19 -11.22
C ARG A 226 5.29 8.09 -10.37
N LEU A 227 4.12 8.32 -9.80
CA LEU A 227 3.39 7.30 -9.05
C LEU A 227 3.09 6.09 -9.94
N VAL A 228 2.60 6.30 -11.16
CA VAL A 228 2.34 5.20 -12.11
C VAL A 228 3.64 4.45 -12.44
N MET A 229 4.79 5.12 -12.59
CA MET A 229 6.07 4.43 -12.82
C MET A 229 6.44 3.45 -11.71
N VAL A 230 6.10 3.77 -10.46
CA VAL A 230 6.31 2.88 -9.30
C VAL A 230 5.23 1.80 -9.27
N LEU A 231 3.95 2.18 -9.32
CA LEU A 231 2.83 1.26 -9.17
C LEU A 231 2.68 0.29 -10.33
N PHE A 232 3.14 0.64 -11.54
CA PHE A 232 3.17 -0.24 -12.72
C PHE A 232 4.58 -0.74 -13.03
N HIS A 233 5.54 -0.57 -12.12
CA HIS A 233 6.89 -1.13 -12.30
C HIS A 233 6.82 -2.63 -12.59
N SER A 234 7.56 -3.04 -13.61
CA SER A 234 7.80 -4.44 -13.95
C SER A 234 9.29 -4.65 -14.22
N PRO A 235 9.90 -5.73 -13.75
CA PRO A 235 11.23 -6.13 -14.20
C PRO A 235 11.20 -6.63 -15.65
N VAL A 236 12.38 -6.93 -16.21
CA VAL A 236 12.59 -7.28 -17.62
C VAL A 236 11.80 -8.53 -18.02
N LEU A 237 11.22 -8.46 -19.22
CA LEU A 237 10.67 -9.58 -19.96
C LEU A 237 11.85 -10.41 -20.52
N ASP A 238 12.56 -11.17 -19.69
CA ASP A 238 13.54 -12.14 -20.20
C ASP A 238 12.96 -13.55 -20.19
N GLU A 239 13.13 -14.19 -21.34
CA GLU A 239 12.27 -15.22 -21.92
C GLU A 239 12.70 -16.64 -21.51
N LYS A 240 11.91 -17.19 -20.59
CA LYS A 240 11.35 -18.56 -20.53
C LYS A 240 10.95 -18.76 -19.07
N PRO A 241 9.69 -19.11 -18.76
CA PRO A 241 9.37 -19.62 -17.45
C PRO A 241 10.09 -20.96 -17.31
N ASP A 242 11.35 -20.94 -16.90
CA ASP A 242 11.94 -22.15 -16.34
C ASP A 242 11.15 -22.43 -15.07
N ASN A 243 10.56 -23.62 -14.99
CA ASN A 243 9.77 -24.09 -13.85
C ASN A 243 10.54 -23.98 -12.52
N SER A 244 11.86 -23.79 -12.57
CA SER A 244 12.76 -23.64 -11.43
C SER A 244 13.06 -22.18 -11.00
N THR A 245 12.54 -21.17 -11.70
CA THR A 245 12.89 -19.76 -11.39
C THR A 245 11.89 -19.13 -10.44
N TYR A 246 12.35 -18.91 -9.21
CA TYR A 246 11.71 -18.06 -8.25
C TYR A 246 11.83 -16.61 -8.73
N TYR A 247 10.73 -15.87 -8.80
CA TYR A 247 10.71 -14.43 -9.11
C TYR A 247 10.40 -13.63 -7.84
N LEU A 248 11.12 -13.96 -6.78
CA LEU A 248 10.97 -13.45 -5.43
C LEU A 248 11.73 -12.14 -5.23
N PHE A 249 13.02 -12.10 -5.56
CA PHE A 249 13.87 -10.93 -5.37
C PHE A 249 13.89 -10.04 -6.60
N LYS A 250 13.90 -10.58 -7.82
CA LYS A 250 13.78 -9.74 -9.03
C LYS A 250 12.36 -9.26 -9.34
N SER A 251 11.35 -9.86 -8.70
CA SER A 251 9.94 -9.80 -9.13
C SER A 251 9.75 -10.37 -10.54
N GLY A 252 8.51 -10.54 -10.97
CA GLY A 252 8.15 -11.13 -12.26
C GLY A 252 6.98 -10.39 -12.89
N ASN A 253 6.53 -10.87 -14.05
CA ASN A 253 5.31 -10.37 -14.69
C ASN A 253 4.07 -10.68 -13.85
N LEU A 254 2.92 -10.10 -14.22
CA LEU A 254 1.67 -10.26 -13.44
C LEU A 254 1.26 -11.73 -13.23
N ASN A 255 1.46 -12.58 -14.24
CA ASN A 255 1.13 -14.00 -14.14
C ASN A 255 2.04 -14.71 -13.13
N GLN A 256 3.35 -14.46 -13.19
CA GLN A 256 4.33 -14.99 -12.23
C GLN A 256 4.05 -14.50 -10.81
N GLN A 257 3.68 -13.22 -10.64
CA GLN A 257 3.31 -12.68 -9.34
C GLN A 257 2.01 -13.29 -8.79
N SER A 258 1.05 -13.59 -9.67
CA SER A 258 -0.19 -14.27 -9.27
C SER A 258 0.06 -15.73 -8.87
N GLN A 259 0.93 -16.44 -9.61
CA GLN A 259 1.35 -17.79 -9.25
C GLN A 259 2.11 -17.81 -7.91
N LEU A 260 3.03 -16.86 -7.71
CA LEU A 260 3.77 -16.72 -6.45
C LEU A 260 2.82 -16.39 -5.29
N PHE A 261 1.84 -15.51 -5.49
CA PHE A 261 0.82 -15.19 -4.50
C PHE A 261 0.07 -16.46 -4.03
N PHE A 262 -0.44 -17.27 -4.96
CA PHE A 262 -1.14 -18.50 -4.59
C PHE A 262 -0.22 -19.54 -3.96
N LYS A 263 1.05 -19.63 -4.40
CA LYS A 263 2.04 -20.49 -3.75
C LYS A 263 2.29 -20.08 -2.30
N ILE A 264 2.48 -18.78 -2.04
CA ILE A 264 2.61 -18.26 -0.67
C ILE A 264 1.36 -18.59 0.13
N PHE A 265 0.18 -18.23 -0.39
CA PHE A 265 -1.08 -18.41 0.29
C PHE A 265 -1.34 -19.88 0.67
N ALA A 266 -1.17 -20.81 -0.27
CA ALA A 266 -1.36 -22.24 -0.05
C ALA A 266 -0.41 -22.82 1.01
N LYS A 267 0.85 -22.35 1.05
CA LYS A 267 1.83 -22.83 2.02
C LYS A 267 1.66 -22.25 3.41
N THR A 268 1.39 -20.95 3.50
CA THR A 268 1.36 -20.27 4.80
C THR A 268 0.02 -20.39 5.50
N LEU A 269 -1.07 -20.54 4.74
CA LEU A 269 -2.45 -20.62 5.26
C LEU A 269 -3.23 -21.77 4.59
N PRO A 270 -2.76 -23.03 4.67
CA PRO A 270 -3.38 -24.15 3.97
C PRO A 270 -4.85 -24.36 4.37
N GLU A 271 -5.16 -24.16 5.66
CA GLU A 271 -6.51 -24.36 6.22
C GLU A 271 -7.52 -23.34 5.69
N LEU A 272 -7.06 -22.16 5.26
CA LEU A 272 -7.90 -21.14 4.63
C LEU A 272 -7.89 -21.25 3.11
N TYR A 273 -6.75 -21.63 2.53
CA TYR A 273 -6.60 -21.78 1.08
C TYR A 273 -7.49 -22.88 0.51
N GLN A 274 -7.56 -24.03 1.18
CA GLN A 274 -8.29 -25.20 0.68
C GLN A 274 -9.82 -24.92 0.57
N PRO A 275 -10.51 -24.43 1.62
CA PRO A 275 -11.94 -24.10 1.52
C PRO A 275 -12.23 -23.05 0.45
N ILE A 276 -11.45 -21.96 0.40
CA ILE A 276 -11.64 -20.87 -0.56
C ILE A 276 -11.43 -21.36 -2.01
N THR A 277 -10.55 -22.34 -2.21
CA THR A 277 -10.33 -22.97 -3.52
C THR A 277 -11.47 -23.93 -3.88
N ASP A 278 -11.92 -24.74 -2.93
CA ASP A 278 -13.00 -25.72 -3.12
C ASP A 278 -14.35 -25.06 -3.42
N GLU A 279 -14.59 -23.88 -2.86
CA GLU A 279 -15.77 -23.05 -3.16
C GLU A 279 -15.72 -22.41 -4.57
N GLY A 280 -14.64 -22.59 -5.33
CA GLY A 280 -14.52 -22.06 -6.69
C GLY A 280 -14.28 -20.55 -6.75
N ALA A 281 -14.17 -19.86 -5.61
CA ALA A 281 -13.95 -18.41 -5.53
C ALA A 281 -12.65 -17.99 -6.26
N LEU A 282 -11.67 -18.88 -6.36
CA LEU A 282 -10.39 -18.65 -7.03
C LEU A 282 -10.32 -19.15 -8.50
N GLN A 283 -11.28 -19.96 -8.97
CA GLN A 283 -11.16 -20.72 -10.23
C GLN A 283 -11.97 -20.16 -11.43
N GLY A 284 -12.61 -19.00 -11.31
CA GLY A 284 -13.42 -18.42 -12.39
C GLY A 284 -12.61 -17.66 -13.45
N SER A 285 -12.67 -18.09 -14.72
CA SER A 285 -11.95 -17.47 -15.86
C SER A 285 -12.36 -16.03 -16.22
N LYS A 286 -13.46 -15.51 -15.66
CA LYS A 286 -13.88 -14.09 -15.73
C LYS A 286 -13.73 -13.33 -14.39
N LYS A 287 -13.19 -13.98 -13.35
CA LYS A 287 -13.17 -13.54 -11.94
C LYS A 287 -11.76 -13.26 -11.36
N ILE A 288 -10.67 -13.43 -12.11
CA ILE A 288 -9.30 -13.03 -11.72
C ILE A 288 -9.11 -11.50 -11.66
N THR A 289 -10.18 -10.73 -11.95
CA THR A 289 -10.20 -9.27 -11.93
C THR A 289 -9.74 -8.67 -10.60
N TRP A 290 -9.96 -9.35 -9.47
CA TRP A 290 -9.52 -8.83 -8.17
C TRP A 290 -7.99 -8.87 -8.04
N LEU A 291 -7.30 -9.91 -8.52
CA LEU A 291 -5.84 -9.98 -8.52
C LEU A 291 -5.20 -8.87 -9.35
N TYR A 292 -5.84 -8.47 -10.46
CA TYR A 292 -5.43 -7.28 -11.20
C TYR A 292 -5.45 -6.02 -10.32
N TRP A 293 -6.51 -5.83 -9.52
CA TRP A 293 -6.62 -4.68 -8.63
C TRP A 293 -5.67 -4.75 -7.45
N TRP A 294 -5.42 -5.94 -6.89
CA TRP A 294 -4.49 -6.15 -5.79
C TRP A 294 -3.04 -6.01 -6.29
N ILE A 295 -2.60 -6.90 -7.18
CA ILE A 295 -1.18 -7.02 -7.57
C ILE A 295 -0.76 -5.91 -8.53
N LYS A 296 -1.42 -5.80 -9.70
CA LYS A 296 -0.98 -4.85 -10.74
C LYS A 296 -1.22 -3.41 -10.31
N CYS A 297 -2.41 -3.12 -9.78
CA CYS A 297 -2.81 -1.77 -9.41
C CYS A 297 -2.60 -1.44 -7.93
N CYS A 298 -1.86 -2.27 -7.18
CA CYS A 298 -1.49 -2.03 -5.79
C CYS A 298 -2.67 -1.63 -4.89
N GLY A 299 -3.80 -2.34 -5.01
CA GLY A 299 -5.02 -2.13 -4.24
C GLY A 299 -5.84 -0.90 -4.62
N CYS A 300 -5.58 -0.23 -5.75
CA CYS A 300 -6.09 1.13 -6.00
C CYS A 300 -7.61 1.31 -5.88
N LYS A 301 -8.37 0.27 -6.26
CA LYS A 301 -9.84 0.29 -6.32
C LYS A 301 -10.52 -0.42 -5.15
N VAL A 302 -9.85 -1.44 -4.60
CA VAL A 302 -10.42 -2.46 -3.71
C VAL A 302 -10.18 -2.17 -2.25
N LEU A 303 -9.12 -1.43 -1.92
CA LEU A 303 -8.79 -1.05 -0.56
C LEU A 303 -9.42 0.29 -0.19
N HIS A 304 -9.71 0.43 1.10
CA HIS A 304 -10.06 1.74 1.66
C HIS A 304 -8.90 2.73 1.45
N ARG A 305 -9.23 4.02 1.36
CA ARG A 305 -8.24 5.05 1.00
C ARG A 305 -7.04 5.12 1.93
N GLN A 306 -7.25 4.86 3.23
CA GLN A 306 -6.17 4.87 4.22
C GLN A 306 -5.25 3.67 4.08
N ASP A 307 -5.80 2.45 4.05
CA ASP A 307 -5.03 1.22 3.85
C ASP A 307 -4.25 1.27 2.53
N ARG A 308 -4.89 1.75 1.45
CA ARG A 308 -4.24 1.96 0.16
C ARG A 308 -3.07 2.93 0.27
N ALA A 309 -3.28 4.07 0.93
CA ALA A 309 -2.23 5.07 1.09
C ALA A 309 -1.05 4.53 1.90
N ARG A 310 -1.32 3.75 2.95
CA ARG A 310 -0.28 3.10 3.75
C ARG A 310 0.51 2.07 2.93
N ILE A 311 -0.15 1.30 2.06
CA ILE A 311 0.54 0.44 1.08
C ILE A 311 1.42 1.28 0.14
N TRP A 312 0.91 2.40 -0.36
CA TRP A 312 1.71 3.27 -1.22
C TRP A 312 2.89 3.89 -0.48
N ASP A 313 2.75 4.24 0.81
CA ASP A 313 3.88 4.69 1.64
C ASP A 313 5.00 3.64 1.68
N VAL A 314 4.66 2.34 1.81
CA VAL A 314 5.63 1.23 1.72
C VAL A 314 6.35 1.22 0.38
N LEU A 315 5.59 1.29 -0.72
CA LEU A 315 6.14 1.26 -2.07
C LEU A 315 7.07 2.44 -2.34
N LEU A 316 6.65 3.66 -1.96
CA LEU A 316 7.40 4.89 -2.18
C LEU A 316 8.64 4.98 -1.28
N GLY A 317 8.59 4.37 -0.10
CA GLY A 317 9.71 4.24 0.84
C GLY A 317 10.73 3.16 0.46
N TRP A 318 10.48 2.37 -0.59
CA TRP A 318 11.38 1.27 -0.95
C TRP A 318 12.77 1.76 -1.39
N ARG A 319 13.82 1.31 -0.70
CA ARG A 319 15.23 1.58 -1.02
C ARG A 319 16.06 0.32 -0.78
N PRO A 320 16.56 -0.37 -1.82
CA PRO A 320 17.49 -1.48 -1.64
C PRO A 320 18.88 -0.95 -1.27
N ARG A 321 19.81 -1.82 -0.89
CA ARG A 321 21.21 -1.44 -0.71
C ARG A 321 21.79 -0.85 -2.00
N PRO A 322 22.64 0.19 -1.93
CA PRO A 322 23.31 0.75 -3.10
C PRO A 322 24.03 -0.30 -3.95
N GLU A 323 24.64 -1.30 -3.33
CA GLU A 323 25.36 -2.37 -4.02
C GLU A 323 24.45 -3.38 -4.72
N SER A 324 23.22 -3.51 -4.24
CA SER A 324 22.23 -4.47 -4.72
C SER A 324 21.22 -3.86 -5.68
N ILE A 325 21.18 -2.53 -5.84
CA ILE A 325 20.15 -1.87 -6.67
C ILE A 325 20.12 -2.37 -8.12
N ASN A 326 21.28 -2.66 -8.71
CA ASN A 326 21.36 -3.17 -10.08
C ASN A 326 20.91 -4.63 -10.19
N TYR A 327 20.82 -5.38 -9.08
CA TYR A 327 20.20 -6.70 -9.10
C TYR A 327 18.69 -6.59 -9.32
N TYR A 328 18.04 -5.65 -8.62
CA TYR A 328 16.59 -5.41 -8.74
C TYR A 328 16.21 -4.67 -10.03
N LEU A 329 17.12 -3.82 -10.53
CA LEU A 329 16.94 -2.99 -11.72
C LEU A 329 17.96 -3.37 -12.79
N ASP A 330 18.04 -4.66 -13.13
CA ASP A 330 19.04 -5.22 -14.05
C ASP A 330 18.97 -4.71 -15.49
N TYR A 331 17.85 -4.08 -15.87
CA TYR A 331 17.72 -3.29 -17.11
C TYR A 331 18.43 -1.95 -17.08
N ASN A 332 18.84 -1.48 -15.90
CA ASN A 332 19.35 -0.13 -15.73
C ASN A 332 20.86 -0.03 -15.95
N ARG A 333 21.27 1.10 -16.52
CA ARG A 333 22.69 1.49 -16.70
C ARG A 333 23.03 2.82 -16.02
N LYS A 334 22.10 3.44 -15.30
CA LYS A 334 22.27 4.72 -14.61
C LYS A 334 22.92 4.52 -13.23
N SER A 335 23.68 5.53 -12.77
CA SER A 335 24.15 5.60 -11.39
C SER A 335 23.04 6.05 -10.44
N PHE A 336 23.04 5.49 -9.23
CA PHE A 336 22.14 5.84 -8.13
C PHE A 336 22.86 6.45 -6.93
N GLU A 337 24.16 6.76 -7.03
CA GLU A 337 24.92 7.31 -5.89
C GLU A 337 24.29 8.59 -5.34
N SER A 338 23.67 9.40 -6.19
CA SER A 338 23.04 10.66 -5.79
C SER A 338 21.75 10.51 -4.98
N ILE A 339 21.14 9.31 -4.92
CA ILE A 339 19.92 9.08 -4.13
C ILE A 339 20.20 8.50 -2.75
N TYR A 340 21.41 8.05 -2.47
CA TYR A 340 21.78 7.52 -1.17
C TYR A 340 22.59 8.56 -0.41
N THR A 341 22.06 9.03 0.70
CA THR A 341 22.79 9.82 1.69
C THR A 341 23.69 8.89 2.52
N LYS A 342 24.75 9.46 3.08
CA LYS A 342 25.74 8.69 3.84
C LYS A 342 25.38 8.52 5.32
N GLU A 343 24.47 9.35 5.84
CA GLU A 343 24.14 9.41 7.27
C GLU A 343 22.63 9.62 7.46
N LEU A 344 22.03 8.75 8.26
CA LEU A 344 20.63 8.83 8.67
C LEU A 344 20.46 9.96 9.71
N ARG A 345 19.49 10.85 9.54
CA ARG A 345 19.23 11.96 10.47
C ARG A 345 17.97 11.75 11.31
N LEU A 346 17.73 10.51 11.72
CA LEU A 346 16.67 10.18 12.65
C LEU A 346 17.18 10.22 14.09
N PRO A 347 16.40 10.80 15.03
CA PRO A 347 16.62 10.58 16.45
C PRO A 347 16.63 9.08 16.78
N GLU A 348 17.52 8.65 17.68
CA GLU A 348 17.73 7.24 18.04
C GLU A 348 16.46 6.57 18.59
N ASP A 349 15.70 7.30 19.41
CA ASP A 349 14.41 6.87 19.95
C ASP A 349 13.36 6.65 18.85
N VAL A 350 13.30 7.54 17.87
CA VAL A 350 12.44 7.40 16.68
C VAL A 350 12.89 6.20 15.85
N PHE A 351 14.20 6.06 15.61
CA PHE A 351 14.76 4.97 14.83
C PHE A 351 14.40 3.61 15.43
N HIS A 352 14.61 3.40 16.73
CA HIS A 352 14.25 2.15 17.39
C HIS A 352 12.75 1.89 17.45
N ARG A 353 11.93 2.95 17.44
CA ARG A 353 10.47 2.82 17.40
C ARG A 353 9.97 2.34 16.03
N ILE A 354 10.55 2.84 14.94
CA ILE A 354 10.14 2.46 13.58
C ILE A 354 10.90 1.24 13.04
N CYS A 355 12.09 0.93 13.58
CA CYS A 355 12.89 -0.24 13.21
C CYS A 355 13.07 -1.14 14.43
N LYS A 356 12.10 -2.04 14.67
CA LYS A 356 12.16 -2.98 15.80
C LYS A 356 13.39 -3.86 15.64
N GLY A 357 14.28 -3.85 16.65
CA GLY A 357 15.53 -4.60 16.58
C GLY A 357 16.49 -4.11 15.49
N GLU A 358 16.43 -2.81 15.14
CA GLU A 358 17.30 -2.18 14.13
C GLU A 358 17.09 -2.69 12.69
N HIS A 359 15.94 -3.31 12.45
CA HIS A 359 15.62 -3.98 11.20
C HIS A 359 14.26 -3.53 10.66
N ASP A 360 14.05 -3.71 9.36
CA ASP A 360 12.74 -3.54 8.74
C ASP A 360 11.87 -4.80 8.95
N GLU A 361 10.54 -4.66 8.82
CA GLU A 361 9.61 -5.78 9.10
C GLU A 361 9.81 -6.97 8.13
N PHE A 362 10.40 -6.77 6.95
CA PHE A 362 10.74 -7.82 5.98
C PHE A 362 12.19 -8.30 6.08
N TRP A 363 12.88 -7.95 7.17
CA TRP A 363 14.24 -8.39 7.42
C TRP A 363 14.37 -9.92 7.45
N PHE A 364 15.53 -10.39 7.00
CA PHE A 364 15.96 -11.78 7.04
C PHE A 364 17.49 -11.84 7.26
N PRO A 365 17.98 -12.49 8.32
CA PRO A 365 19.38 -12.33 8.78
C PRO A 365 20.41 -12.68 7.72
N ASP A 366 20.32 -13.87 7.12
CA ASP A 366 21.32 -14.31 6.13
C ASP A 366 21.28 -13.45 4.88
N LEU A 367 20.08 -13.06 4.44
CA LEU A 367 19.87 -12.23 3.25
C LEU A 367 20.44 -10.82 3.43
N MET A 368 20.37 -10.28 4.65
CA MET A 368 20.93 -8.96 4.98
C MET A 368 22.42 -8.88 4.64
N SER A 369 23.16 -9.97 4.86
CA SER A 369 24.60 -10.03 4.60
C SER A 369 24.96 -10.28 3.12
N LEU A 370 23.98 -10.58 2.26
CA LEU A 370 24.22 -10.87 0.85
C LEU A 370 24.28 -9.60 0.00
N LYS A 371 25.31 -9.51 -0.84
CA LYS A 371 25.47 -8.47 -1.86
C LYS A 371 24.90 -8.97 -3.18
N LEU A 372 23.60 -8.80 -3.37
CA LEU A 372 22.89 -9.26 -4.57
C LEU A 372 23.49 -8.62 -5.83
N GLY A 373 23.62 -9.40 -6.90
CA GLY A 373 24.27 -8.98 -8.15
C GLY A 373 25.80 -9.00 -8.10
N LYS A 374 26.41 -9.47 -7.01
CA LYS A 374 27.86 -9.66 -6.86
C LYS A 374 28.16 -11.11 -6.48
N ASN A 375 29.42 -11.53 -6.60
CA ASN A 375 29.91 -12.84 -6.17
C ASN A 375 29.13 -14.05 -6.73
N GLY A 376 28.56 -13.92 -7.93
CA GLY A 376 27.75 -14.98 -8.56
C GLY A 376 26.27 -14.99 -8.18
N LEU A 377 25.81 -14.07 -7.32
CA LEU A 377 24.40 -13.92 -6.91
C LEU A 377 23.60 -13.13 -7.96
N ASN A 378 23.52 -13.65 -9.19
CA ASN A 378 22.90 -12.93 -10.31
C ASN A 378 21.42 -13.30 -10.54
N THR A 379 20.97 -14.42 -9.99
CA THR A 379 19.59 -14.91 -10.08
C THR A 379 19.04 -15.27 -8.70
N ASP A 380 17.71 -15.28 -8.57
CA ASP A 380 17.04 -15.64 -7.31
C ASP A 380 17.43 -17.06 -6.85
N LYS A 381 17.64 -17.96 -7.81
CA LYS A 381 18.10 -19.33 -7.54
C LYS A 381 19.49 -19.35 -6.91
N ASP A 382 20.40 -18.49 -7.36
CA ASP A 382 21.74 -18.37 -6.77
C ASP A 382 21.67 -17.82 -5.34
N VAL A 383 20.77 -16.86 -5.11
CA VAL A 383 20.51 -16.30 -3.78
C VAL A 383 19.98 -17.39 -2.84
N ILE A 384 18.95 -18.13 -3.23
CA ILE A 384 18.36 -19.20 -2.41
C ILE A 384 19.40 -20.28 -2.10
N ARG A 385 20.19 -20.73 -3.09
CA ARG A 385 21.27 -21.70 -2.86
C ARG A 385 22.30 -21.20 -1.86
N GLU A 386 22.68 -19.92 -1.93
CA GLU A 386 23.65 -19.34 -1.00
C GLU A 386 23.07 -19.21 0.41
N LEU A 387 21.79 -18.84 0.56
CA LEU A 387 21.11 -18.84 1.86
C LEU A 387 21.11 -20.24 2.49
N ILE A 388 20.78 -21.26 1.71
CA ILE A 388 20.82 -22.67 2.16
C ILE A 388 22.24 -23.08 2.56
N ARG A 389 23.24 -22.70 1.77
CA ARG A 389 24.65 -22.97 2.09
C ARG A 389 25.01 -22.39 3.46
N ARG A 390 24.70 -21.11 3.71
CA ARG A 390 25.02 -20.45 4.99
C ARG A 390 24.31 -21.10 6.18
N ASN A 391 23.04 -21.44 6.01
CA ASN A 391 22.27 -22.15 7.04
C ASN A 391 22.85 -23.53 7.40
N LYS A 392 23.42 -24.25 6.42
CA LYS A 392 24.06 -25.55 6.68
C LYS A 392 25.42 -25.45 7.39
N TYR A 393 26.18 -24.39 7.13
CA TYR A 393 27.57 -24.28 7.59
C TYR A 393 27.80 -23.30 8.75
N GLY A 394 26.76 -22.62 9.23
CA GLY A 394 26.82 -21.79 10.44
C GLY A 394 27.76 -20.60 10.32
N GLU A 395 27.83 -19.98 9.13
CA GLU A 395 28.55 -18.71 8.95
C GLU A 395 27.78 -17.62 9.72
N GLU A 396 28.30 -17.20 10.88
CA GLU A 396 27.71 -16.07 11.62
C GLU A 396 27.84 -14.79 10.77
N PRO A 397 26.75 -14.04 10.57
CA PRO A 397 26.83 -12.75 9.90
C PRO A 397 27.71 -11.80 10.71
N GLU A 398 28.63 -11.10 10.05
CA GLU A 398 29.37 -10.04 10.73
C GLU A 398 28.39 -8.94 11.19
N PRO A 399 28.45 -8.50 12.45
CA PRO A 399 27.59 -7.44 12.94
C PRO A 399 27.93 -6.14 12.22
N HIS A 400 26.96 -5.59 11.48
CA HIS A 400 27.03 -4.25 10.92
C HIS A 400 26.29 -3.30 11.86
N GLU A 401 27.02 -2.68 12.80
CA GLU A 401 26.46 -1.63 13.65
C GLU A 401 26.21 -0.34 12.82
N ASN A 402 25.04 0.27 12.99
CA ASN A 402 24.66 1.60 12.48
C ASN A 402 24.43 1.79 10.97
N GLU A 403 24.13 0.73 10.21
CA GLU A 403 23.74 0.87 8.79
C GLU A 403 22.23 1.13 8.65
N ILE A 404 21.82 1.96 7.68
CA ILE A 404 20.40 2.15 7.33
C ILE A 404 19.79 0.78 7.00
N PRO A 405 18.63 0.39 7.57
CA PRO A 405 17.99 -0.87 7.24
C PRO A 405 17.39 -0.80 5.83
N TYR A 406 18.17 -1.23 4.83
CA TYR A 406 17.73 -1.25 3.43
C TYR A 406 16.76 -2.39 3.15
N SER A 407 15.85 -2.18 2.19
CA SER A 407 14.88 -3.19 1.76
C SER A 407 15.60 -4.40 1.16
N LEU A 408 15.31 -5.59 1.70
CA LEU A 408 15.86 -6.87 1.21
C LEU A 408 15.01 -7.53 0.11
N LEU A 409 13.75 -7.13 -0.01
CA LEU A 409 12.82 -7.65 -1.00
C LEU A 409 12.45 -6.60 -2.04
N ASN A 410 12.06 -7.07 -3.22
CA ASN A 410 11.39 -6.23 -4.20
C ASN A 410 10.04 -5.75 -3.61
N PRO A 411 9.63 -4.50 -3.85
CA PRO A 411 8.41 -3.96 -3.26
C PRO A 411 7.16 -4.71 -3.74
N ARG A 412 7.16 -5.25 -4.96
CA ARG A 412 6.06 -6.08 -5.48
C ARG A 412 5.90 -7.38 -4.70
N THR A 413 7.02 -8.00 -4.35
CA THR A 413 7.03 -9.23 -3.56
C THR A 413 6.54 -8.95 -2.13
N GLN A 414 6.95 -7.84 -1.52
CA GLN A 414 6.45 -7.41 -0.22
C GLN A 414 4.92 -7.26 -0.23
N LEU A 415 4.34 -6.71 -1.31
CA LEU A 415 2.87 -6.61 -1.45
C LEU A 415 2.18 -7.96 -1.38
N LEU A 416 2.76 -9.02 -1.95
CA LEU A 416 2.13 -10.35 -1.92
C LEU A 416 1.95 -10.84 -0.48
N PHE A 417 2.97 -10.67 0.36
CA PHE A 417 2.90 -11.01 1.78
C PHE A 417 1.94 -10.12 2.55
N ILE A 418 1.89 -8.81 2.24
CA ILE A 418 0.89 -7.90 2.82
C ILE A 418 -0.53 -8.37 2.48
N TYR A 419 -0.77 -8.79 1.23
CA TYR A 419 -2.07 -9.30 0.80
C TYR A 419 -2.46 -10.62 1.46
N VAL A 420 -1.51 -11.54 1.66
CA VAL A 420 -1.76 -12.75 2.44
C VAL A 420 -2.03 -12.42 3.92
N ALA A 421 -1.35 -11.43 4.49
CA ALA A 421 -1.64 -10.95 5.85
C ALA A 421 -3.04 -10.35 5.98
N ILE A 422 -3.51 -9.58 4.99
CA ILE A 422 -4.90 -9.07 4.95
C ILE A 422 -5.92 -10.21 4.95
N ILE A 423 -5.65 -11.27 4.18
CA ILE A 423 -6.50 -12.47 4.14
C ILE A 423 -6.47 -13.18 5.50
N GLN A 424 -5.29 -13.41 6.07
CA GLN A 424 -5.15 -14.04 7.39
C GLN A 424 -5.85 -13.24 8.50
N HIS A 425 -5.75 -11.92 8.47
CA HIS A 425 -6.43 -11.06 9.43
C HIS A 425 -7.95 -11.20 9.41
N ASN A 426 -8.51 -11.64 8.27
CA ASN A 426 -9.94 -11.90 8.10
C ASN A 426 -10.26 -13.40 8.04
N GLU A 427 -9.32 -14.29 8.43
CA GLU A 427 -9.43 -15.75 8.30
C GLU A 427 -10.75 -16.29 8.86
N PHE A 428 -11.08 -15.97 10.11
CA PHE A 428 -12.32 -16.48 10.74
C PHE A 428 -13.59 -16.08 9.98
N LYS A 429 -13.63 -14.87 9.41
CA LYS A 429 -14.78 -14.42 8.62
C LYS A 429 -14.81 -15.11 7.27
N LEU A 430 -13.66 -15.23 6.63
CA LEU A 430 -13.53 -15.86 5.31
C LEU A 430 -13.87 -17.35 5.35
N LEU A 431 -13.61 -18.06 6.46
CA LEU A 431 -14.04 -19.45 6.65
C LEU A 431 -15.55 -19.62 6.80
N GLU A 432 -16.28 -18.56 7.14
CA GLU A 432 -17.75 -18.58 7.28
C GLU A 432 -18.46 -18.09 6.02
N PHE A 433 -17.74 -17.45 5.09
CA PHE A 433 -18.31 -16.83 3.90
C PHE A 433 -18.58 -17.85 2.80
N GLU A 434 -19.64 -17.60 2.03
CA GLU A 434 -19.88 -18.30 0.75
C GLU A 434 -19.10 -17.66 -0.42
N GLU A 435 -19.01 -18.34 -1.56
CA GLU A 435 -18.28 -17.89 -2.77
C GLU A 435 -18.56 -16.42 -3.16
N THR A 436 -19.82 -15.98 -3.05
CA THR A 436 -20.26 -14.62 -3.39
C THR A 436 -19.74 -13.59 -2.40
N GLU A 437 -19.74 -13.91 -1.10
CA GLU A 437 -19.25 -13.05 -0.02
C GLU A 437 -17.72 -12.95 -0.04
N ILE A 438 -17.02 -14.06 -0.32
CA ILE A 438 -15.57 -14.07 -0.57
C ILE A 438 -15.26 -13.16 -1.77
N THR A 439 -16.01 -13.31 -2.87
CA THR A 439 -15.82 -12.47 -4.06
C THR A 439 -16.09 -11.00 -3.74
N GLU A 440 -17.11 -10.68 -2.95
CA GLU A 440 -17.39 -9.31 -2.52
C GLU A 440 -16.28 -8.72 -1.67
N PHE A 441 -15.76 -9.49 -0.70
CA PHE A 441 -14.63 -9.11 0.14
C PHE A 441 -13.39 -8.79 -0.70
N LEU A 442 -13.01 -9.69 -1.62
CA LEU A 442 -11.83 -9.51 -2.48
C LEU A 442 -11.94 -8.28 -3.40
N ASN A 443 -13.16 -7.83 -3.72
CA ASN A 443 -13.39 -6.62 -4.52
C ASN A 443 -13.63 -5.36 -3.69
N ASN A 444 -13.91 -5.48 -2.38
CA ASN A 444 -14.21 -4.36 -1.48
C ASN A 444 -13.73 -4.65 -0.05
N VAL A 445 -12.41 -4.64 0.16
CA VAL A 445 -11.81 -4.93 1.46
C VAL A 445 -12.29 -3.88 2.49
N PRO A 446 -12.81 -4.30 3.66
CA PRO A 446 -13.17 -3.39 4.74
C PRO A 446 -11.97 -2.56 5.21
N LEU A 447 -12.22 -1.37 5.76
CA LEU A 447 -11.15 -0.56 6.36
C LEU A 447 -10.49 -1.34 7.50
N ILE A 448 -9.19 -1.56 7.37
CA ILE A 448 -8.36 -2.29 8.34
C ILE A 448 -7.84 -1.32 9.40
N SER A 449 -7.24 -0.21 8.94
CA SER A 449 -6.64 0.84 9.78
C SER A 449 -7.66 1.78 10.44
N LYS A 450 -8.78 1.25 10.96
CA LYS A 450 -9.84 2.08 11.59
C LYS A 450 -9.30 2.86 12.78
N PHE A 451 -8.45 2.23 13.57
CA PHE A 451 -7.84 2.84 14.74
C PHE A 451 -6.92 4.00 14.36
N ASP A 452 -6.05 3.78 13.37
CA ASP A 452 -5.13 4.80 12.87
C ASP A 452 -5.91 5.98 12.29
N ASP A 453 -6.92 5.73 11.45
CA ASP A 453 -7.76 6.80 10.86
C ASP A 453 -8.44 7.64 11.94
N TYR A 454 -8.96 6.99 12.99
CA TYR A 454 -9.56 7.67 14.12
C TYR A 454 -8.55 8.55 14.86
N ASN A 455 -7.35 8.02 15.17
CA ASN A 455 -6.34 8.77 15.91
C ASN A 455 -5.84 9.99 15.13
N PHE A 456 -5.61 9.87 13.82
CA PHE A 456 -5.22 11.01 12.99
C PHE A 456 -6.32 12.09 12.91
N LYS A 457 -7.60 11.69 12.86
CA LYS A 457 -8.73 12.62 12.86
C LYS A 457 -8.91 13.35 14.19
N LYS A 458 -8.60 12.68 15.29
CA LYS A 458 -8.82 13.15 16.68
C LYS A 458 -7.54 13.61 17.37
N MET A 459 -6.46 13.80 16.62
CA MET A 459 -5.11 14.05 17.13
C MET A 459 -5.01 15.26 18.07
N TYR A 460 -5.90 16.25 17.95
CA TYR A 460 -5.88 17.50 18.73
C TYR A 460 -7.16 17.76 19.54
N ASP A 461 -8.07 16.78 19.63
CA ASP A 461 -9.37 16.98 20.29
C ASP A 461 -9.26 17.08 21.83
N ASP A 462 -8.26 16.42 22.42
CA ASP A 462 -8.01 16.43 23.87
C ASP A 462 -7.55 17.81 24.39
N ASP A 463 -7.02 18.68 23.52
CA ASP A 463 -6.53 20.01 23.90
C ASP A 463 -7.65 21.05 24.08
N ILE A 464 -8.89 20.75 23.64
CA ILE A 464 -10.00 21.72 23.63
C ILE A 464 -11.02 21.47 24.75
N THR A 465 -11.05 20.28 25.35
CA THR A 465 -12.14 19.85 26.25
C THR A 465 -11.73 19.55 27.70
N SER A 466 -10.57 20.05 28.14
CA SER A 466 -10.17 20.04 29.57
C SER A 466 -10.93 21.10 30.42
N GLY A 467 -12.21 21.31 30.13
CA GLY A 467 -13.05 22.31 30.79
C GLY A 467 -14.56 22.15 30.64
N SER A 468 -15.12 20.93 30.52
CA SER A 468 -16.53 20.71 30.88
C SER A 468 -16.85 19.22 30.97
N SER A 469 -16.89 18.69 32.20
CA SER A 469 -17.46 17.38 32.49
C SER A 469 -18.99 17.45 32.45
N THR A 470 -19.59 17.02 31.35
CA THR A 470 -20.95 16.45 31.35
C THR A 470 -21.03 15.42 30.24
N ASP A 471 -20.92 14.14 30.64
CA ASP A 471 -21.28 12.99 29.81
C ASP A 471 -22.76 13.06 29.44
N THR A 472 -23.04 13.27 28.16
CA THR A 472 -24.22 12.71 27.50
C THR A 472 -23.80 12.28 26.10
N ASP A 473 -23.89 10.98 25.88
CA ASP A 473 -23.83 10.32 24.58
C ASP A 473 -24.73 11.03 23.56
N GLU A 474 -24.14 11.82 22.67
CA GLU A 474 -24.75 12.15 21.38
C GLU A 474 -23.91 11.53 20.27
N SER A 475 -24.32 10.31 19.93
CA SER A 475 -24.11 9.71 18.64
C SER A 475 -24.75 10.61 17.57
N ILE A 476 -23.91 11.32 16.81
CA ILE A 476 -24.32 11.94 15.55
C ILE A 476 -24.45 10.82 14.51
N ILE A 477 -25.52 10.03 14.66
CA ILE A 477 -26.14 9.32 13.56
C ILE A 477 -26.86 10.39 12.74
N SER A 478 -26.32 10.68 11.56
CA SER A 478 -26.97 11.51 10.56
C SER A 478 -28.38 10.98 10.26
N LEU A 479 -29.38 11.80 10.58
CA LEU A 479 -30.77 11.62 10.21
C LEU A 479 -30.91 11.56 8.68
N THR A 480 -31.04 10.35 8.13
CA THR A 480 -31.66 10.13 6.82
C THR A 480 -32.48 8.85 6.87
N ARG A 481 -33.80 8.99 6.66
CA ARG A 481 -34.77 7.89 6.60
C ARG A 481 -34.34 6.85 5.55
N PRO A 482 -34.46 5.53 5.80
CA PRO A 482 -34.15 4.52 4.80
C PRO A 482 -35.32 4.42 3.80
N SER A 483 -35.05 4.66 2.52
CA SER A 483 -35.89 4.14 1.44
C SER A 483 -35.47 2.69 1.16
N LEU A 484 -36.45 1.79 1.13
CA LEU A 484 -36.27 0.38 0.75
C LEU A 484 -35.50 0.24 -0.58
N ASN A 485 -34.34 -0.45 -0.56
CA ASN A 485 -34.06 -1.65 -1.37
C ASN A 485 -32.56 -2.04 -1.32
N HIS A 486 -32.35 -3.36 -1.21
CA HIS A 486 -31.10 -4.13 -1.12
C HIS A 486 -30.43 -4.19 0.26
N MET A 487 -30.39 -5.41 0.83
CA MET A 487 -29.61 -5.71 2.04
C MET A 487 -28.14 -5.39 1.75
N MET A 488 -27.61 -4.37 2.43
CA MET A 488 -26.17 -4.27 2.66
C MET A 488 -25.90 -5.00 3.97
N ILE A 489 -25.01 -5.97 3.95
CA ILE A 489 -24.55 -6.65 5.16
C ILE A 489 -23.75 -5.60 5.96
N GLU A 490 -24.36 -5.07 7.02
CA GLU A 490 -23.61 -4.34 8.04
C GLU A 490 -22.71 -5.36 8.75
N VAL A 491 -21.46 -5.42 8.30
CA VAL A 491 -20.39 -6.22 8.92
C VAL A 491 -20.20 -5.70 10.35
N GLY A 492 -20.72 -6.45 11.32
CA GLY A 492 -20.54 -6.17 12.74
C GLY A 492 -19.06 -5.97 13.07
N THR A 493 -18.74 -4.83 13.67
CA THR A 493 -17.42 -4.55 14.22
C THR A 493 -17.36 -5.12 15.62
N ASP A 494 -16.69 -6.26 15.78
CA ASP A 494 -16.23 -6.65 17.10
C ASP A 494 -15.16 -5.65 17.55
N ASP A 495 -15.59 -4.62 18.31
CA ASP A 495 -14.80 -3.49 18.83
C ASP A 495 -13.72 -3.91 19.87
N LYS A 496 -13.27 -5.17 19.87
CA LYS A 496 -12.35 -5.69 20.89
C LYS A 496 -10.88 -5.76 20.48
N ILE A 497 -10.55 -5.45 19.23
CA ILE A 497 -9.17 -5.34 18.76
C ILE A 497 -9.06 -4.01 18.02
N ALA A 498 -8.26 -3.10 18.55
CA ALA A 498 -7.96 -1.83 17.93
C ALA A 498 -7.00 -2.11 16.76
N ASN A 499 -7.55 -2.35 15.57
CA ASN A 499 -6.76 -2.78 14.42
C ASN A 499 -5.99 -1.61 13.80
N SER A 500 -4.67 -1.74 13.76
CA SER A 500 -3.74 -0.83 13.06
C SER A 500 -3.19 -1.51 11.81
N PHE A 501 -2.88 -0.73 10.77
CA PHE A 501 -2.21 -1.31 9.59
C PHE A 501 -0.82 -1.85 9.92
N ASP A 502 -0.14 -1.28 10.93
CA ASP A 502 1.19 -1.74 11.32
C ASP A 502 1.17 -3.18 11.87
N GLU A 503 0.04 -3.64 12.42
CA GLU A 503 -0.15 -5.05 12.82
C GLU A 503 -0.17 -5.96 11.59
N ILE A 504 -0.87 -5.57 10.52
CA ILE A 504 -0.85 -6.30 9.24
C ILE A 504 0.54 -6.31 8.63
N TYR A 505 1.24 -5.17 8.68
CA TYR A 505 2.57 -5.03 8.10
C TYR A 505 3.59 -5.91 8.84
N GLN A 506 3.53 -5.96 10.17
CA GLN A 506 4.33 -6.88 10.98
C GLN A 506 3.98 -8.35 10.68
N GLN A 507 2.68 -8.67 10.62
CA GLN A 507 2.22 -10.01 10.27
C GLN A 507 2.72 -10.46 8.89
N ALA A 508 2.74 -9.55 7.91
CA ALA A 508 3.29 -9.82 6.59
C ALA A 508 4.80 -10.18 6.64
N GLY A 509 5.56 -9.49 7.50
CA GLY A 509 6.95 -9.82 7.78
C GLY A 509 7.14 -11.21 8.38
N ASP A 510 6.25 -11.61 9.32
CA ASP A 510 6.25 -12.95 9.93
C ASP A 510 5.92 -14.03 8.89
N ILE A 511 4.90 -13.80 8.05
CA ILE A 511 4.54 -14.71 6.94
C ILE A 511 5.73 -14.86 5.98
N TRP A 512 6.40 -13.75 5.63
CA TRP A 512 7.59 -13.78 4.79
C TRP A 512 8.69 -14.67 5.39
N ARG A 513 9.06 -14.45 6.65
CA ARG A 513 10.11 -15.24 7.31
C ARG A 513 9.74 -16.72 7.37
N ASN A 514 8.51 -17.04 7.74
CA ASN A 514 8.03 -18.42 7.82
C ASN A 514 8.06 -19.11 6.46
N TRP A 515 7.55 -18.43 5.43
CA TRP A 515 7.55 -18.94 4.06
C TRP A 515 8.99 -19.14 3.53
N ALA A 516 9.88 -18.17 3.76
CA ALA A 516 11.28 -18.27 3.35
C ALA A 516 11.99 -19.46 4.00
N TRP A 517 11.74 -19.71 5.29
CA TRP A 517 12.28 -20.89 5.98
C TRP A 517 11.79 -22.20 5.37
N GLN A 518 10.48 -22.33 5.12
CA GLN A 518 9.91 -23.52 4.50
C GLN A 518 10.47 -23.78 3.09
N GLU A 519 10.61 -22.73 2.26
CA GLU A 519 11.21 -22.89 0.93
C GLU A 519 12.66 -23.35 0.97
N MET A 520 13.43 -22.89 1.97
CA MET A 520 14.81 -23.34 2.14
C MET A 520 14.89 -24.80 2.60
N GLU A 521 13.94 -25.27 3.42
CA GLU A 521 13.88 -26.68 3.83
C GLU A 521 13.57 -27.61 2.65
N GLU A 522 12.57 -27.29 1.84
CA GLU A 522 12.20 -28.11 0.68
C GLU A 522 13.32 -28.18 -0.37
N PHE A 523 14.02 -27.07 -0.63
CA PHE A 523 15.15 -27.06 -1.55
C PHE A 523 16.36 -27.89 -1.08
N VAL A 524 16.40 -28.26 0.21
CA VAL A 524 17.44 -29.16 0.74
C VAL A 524 17.11 -30.62 0.47
N GLU A 525 15.83 -30.95 0.28
CA GLU A 525 15.34 -32.31 0.05
C GLU A 525 15.38 -32.72 -1.44
N ASP A 526 15.32 -31.75 -2.36
CA ASP A 526 15.56 -31.89 -3.81
C ASP A 526 17.06 -31.93 -4.17
#